data_AF-U1PQL3-F1
#
_entry.id   AF-U1PQL3-F1
#
_cell.length_a   1.000
_cell.length_b   1.000
_cell.length_c   1.000
_cell.angle_alpha   90.00
_cell.angle_beta   90.00
_cell.angle_gamma   90.00
#
_symmetry.space_group_name_H-M   'P 1'
#
loop_
_entity.id
_entity.type
_entity.pdbx_description
1 polymer ?
#
loop_
_entity_poly.entity_id
_entity_poly.type
_entity_poly.pdbx_seq_one_letter_code
_entity_poly.pdbx_strand_id
1 'polypeptide(L)'
;MFTTLLEYRCEREGTHFGEVEPAGTTKECASCGVNSDKPLWLGEYLCPACGFNMEMDRDANAALNILSRGFETLGLGQFEAVTPVETTLPLFISSGSCDVVDGKRVIEAGSLTLKERTAQAVSE
;
A
#
# COMPACT_ATOMS: atom_id res chain seq x y z
N MET A 1 23.79 -6.59 0.67
CA MET A 1 23.82 -7.44 1.87
C MET A 1 22.46 -7.49 2.57
N PHE A 2 21.84 -6.37 2.97
CA PHE A 2 20.48 -6.39 3.54
C PHE A 2 19.40 -6.73 2.50
N THR A 3 19.39 -6.05 1.36
CA THR A 3 18.41 -6.30 0.27
C THR A 3 18.50 -7.73 -0.27
N THR A 4 19.72 -8.27 -0.40
CA THR A 4 19.97 -9.66 -0.77
C THR A 4 19.30 -10.67 0.17
N LEU A 5 19.25 -10.38 1.48
CA LEU A 5 18.57 -11.26 2.44
C LEU A 5 17.04 -11.16 2.33
N LEU A 6 16.53 -9.97 2.03
CA LEU A 6 15.10 -9.76 1.76
C LEU A 6 14.66 -10.50 0.51
N GLU A 7 15.41 -10.38 -0.58
CA GLU A 7 15.19 -11.09 -1.84
C GLU A 7 15.14 -12.60 -1.62
N TYR A 8 16.18 -13.17 -0.98
CA TYR A 8 16.21 -14.59 -0.61
C TYR A 8 14.99 -15.01 0.22
N ARG A 9 14.57 -14.18 1.19
CA ARG A 9 13.40 -14.51 2.01
C ARG A 9 12.12 -14.47 1.19
N CYS A 10 11.98 -13.48 0.32
CA CYS A 10 10.82 -13.34 -0.56
C CYS A 10 10.68 -14.53 -1.51
N GLU A 11 11.77 -14.93 -2.17
CA GLU A 11 11.81 -16.12 -3.03
C GLU A 11 11.36 -17.38 -2.30
N ARG A 12 11.85 -17.57 -1.06
CA ARG A 12 11.54 -18.77 -0.27
C ARG A 12 10.09 -18.83 0.19
N GLU A 13 9.49 -17.68 0.52
CA GLU A 13 8.11 -17.59 1.00
C GLU A 13 7.09 -17.34 -0.14
N GLY A 14 7.55 -17.24 -1.39
CA GLY A 14 6.70 -16.96 -2.56
C GLY A 14 6.12 -15.54 -2.58
N THR A 15 6.83 -14.56 -2.03
CA THR A 15 6.44 -13.13 -2.07
C THR A 15 7.30 -12.36 -3.06
N HIS A 16 6.87 -11.15 -3.44
CA HIS A 16 7.58 -10.31 -4.41
C HIS A 16 8.53 -9.34 -3.73
N PHE A 17 9.76 -9.24 -4.26
CA PHE A 17 10.74 -8.23 -3.90
C PHE A 17 11.02 -7.34 -5.10
N GLY A 18 11.04 -6.02 -4.88
CA GLY A 18 11.35 -5.04 -5.90
C GLY A 18 12.07 -3.85 -5.29
N GLU A 19 13.16 -3.42 -5.93
CA GLU A 19 13.89 -2.22 -5.53
C GLU A 19 13.31 -0.98 -6.20
N VAL A 20 13.27 0.12 -5.47
CA VAL A 20 12.86 1.45 -5.95
C VAL A 20 13.98 2.45 -5.68
N GLU A 21 13.99 3.57 -6.40
CA GLU A 21 14.94 4.66 -6.15
C GLU A 21 14.74 5.20 -4.72
N PRO A 22 15.73 5.07 -3.80
CA PRO A 22 15.56 5.49 -2.41
C PRO A 22 15.85 6.98 -2.20
N ALA A 23 16.51 7.66 -3.15
CA ALA A 23 16.92 9.04 -2.96
C ALA A 23 15.73 9.98 -2.71
N GLY A 24 15.88 10.87 -1.73
CA GLY A 24 14.90 11.92 -1.40
C GLY A 24 13.71 11.49 -0.54
N THR A 25 13.52 10.19 -0.29
CA THR A 25 12.35 9.65 0.45
C THR A 25 12.20 10.17 1.88
N THR A 26 13.30 10.57 2.53
CA THR A 26 13.29 11.15 3.90
C THR A 26 12.96 12.65 3.92
N LYS A 27 13.03 13.33 2.77
CA LYS A 27 12.80 14.77 2.66
C LYS A 27 11.48 15.12 1.98
N GLU A 28 11.06 14.28 1.04
CA GLU A 28 9.79 14.38 0.31
C GLU A 28 8.61 14.04 1.23
N CYS A 29 7.55 14.85 1.19
CA CYS A 29 6.33 14.57 1.93
C CYS A 29 5.48 13.52 1.22
N ALA A 30 5.19 12.41 1.91
CA ALA A 30 4.32 11.37 1.36
C ALA A 30 2.88 11.84 1.07
N SER A 31 2.45 12.96 1.65
CA SER A 31 1.11 13.50 1.41
C SER A 31 1.05 14.50 0.24
N CYS A 32 2.07 15.32 0.03
CA CYS A 32 2.01 16.42 -0.94
C CYS A 32 3.20 16.52 -1.90
N GLY A 33 4.20 15.64 -1.77
CA GLY A 33 5.39 15.60 -2.64
C GLY A 33 6.40 16.74 -2.42
N VAL A 34 6.12 17.71 -1.55
CA VAL A 34 7.08 18.79 -1.28
C VAL A 34 8.31 18.25 -0.56
N ASN A 35 9.48 18.64 -1.06
CA ASN A 35 10.76 18.36 -0.44
C ASN A 35 11.05 19.40 0.65
N SER A 36 11.47 18.94 1.82
CA SER A 36 11.80 19.80 2.97
C SER A 36 13.11 19.34 3.61
N ASP A 37 14.04 20.28 3.80
CA ASP A 37 15.28 20.01 4.54
C ASP A 37 14.97 20.01 6.04
N LYS A 38 15.00 18.82 6.65
CA LYS A 38 14.74 18.62 8.07
C LYS A 38 15.97 18.03 8.77
N PRO A 39 16.35 18.54 9.95
CA PRO A 39 17.54 18.08 10.65
C PRO A 39 17.38 16.65 11.17
N LEU A 40 18.43 15.83 11.06
CA LEU A 40 18.44 14.39 11.38
C LEU A 40 18.09 14.02 12.83
N TRP A 41 18.03 14.95 13.77
CA TRP A 41 17.68 14.67 15.17
C TRP A 41 16.21 14.94 15.52
N LEU A 42 15.39 15.45 14.58
CA LEU A 42 13.96 15.66 14.81
C LEU A 42 13.19 14.34 14.57
N GLY A 43 12.59 13.78 15.62
CA GLY A 43 11.84 12.52 15.54
C GLY A 43 10.55 12.67 14.72
N GLU A 44 9.76 13.67 15.05
CA GLU A 44 8.46 13.95 14.42
C GLU A 44 8.60 14.48 12.99
N TYR A 45 7.73 14.01 12.10
CA TYR A 45 7.65 14.52 10.73
C TYR A 45 6.51 15.55 10.61
N LEU A 46 6.88 16.84 10.48
CA LEU A 46 5.92 17.92 10.19
C LEU A 46 6.18 18.55 8.82
N CYS A 47 5.26 18.39 7.87
CA CYS A 47 5.36 19.04 6.56
C CYS A 47 5.00 20.53 6.64
N PRO A 48 5.93 21.46 6.31
CA PRO A 48 5.64 22.89 6.37
C PRO A 48 4.70 23.37 5.25
N ALA A 49 4.51 22.59 4.18
CA ALA A 49 3.70 22.99 3.03
C ALA A 49 2.21 22.64 3.18
N CYS A 50 1.89 21.41 3.59
CA CYS A 50 0.50 20.96 3.74
C CYS A 50 0.04 20.81 5.20
N GLY A 51 0.94 21.04 6.17
CA GLY A 51 0.62 20.83 7.59
C GLY A 51 0.46 19.36 7.96
N PHE A 52 0.74 18.42 7.05
CA PHE A 52 0.73 17.00 7.34
C PHE A 52 1.73 16.70 8.45
N ASN A 53 1.20 16.36 9.61
CA ASN A 53 1.97 15.95 10.76
C ASN A 53 1.80 14.44 10.89
N MET A 54 2.90 13.72 10.85
CA MET A 54 2.92 12.37 11.38
C MET A 54 3.57 12.43 12.75
N GLU A 55 2.77 12.05 13.75
CA GLU A 55 3.26 11.68 15.09
C GLU A 55 4.14 10.42 15.01
N MET A 56 4.14 9.74 13.86
CA MET A 56 5.06 8.66 13.49
C MET A 56 6.37 9.23 12.95
N ASP A 57 7.48 8.65 13.39
CA ASP A 57 8.84 9.03 13.04
C ASP A 57 9.05 9.22 11.53
N ARG A 58 10.04 10.03 11.14
CA ARG A 58 10.49 10.23 9.74
C ARG A 58 10.61 8.97 8.89
N ASP A 59 10.92 7.84 9.52
CA ASP A 59 11.04 6.54 8.87
C ASP A 59 9.70 6.07 8.28
N ALA A 60 8.58 6.38 8.94
CA ALA A 60 7.25 6.10 8.42
C ALA A 60 6.93 6.93 7.17
N ASN A 61 7.30 8.22 7.14
CA ASN A 61 7.17 9.04 5.93
C ASN A 61 8.01 8.46 4.79
N ALA A 62 9.25 8.06 5.06
CA ALA A 62 10.10 7.43 4.06
C ALA A 62 9.52 6.10 3.57
N ALA A 63 8.96 5.28 4.46
CA ALA A 63 8.31 4.02 4.10
C ALA A 63 7.10 4.22 3.17
N LEU A 64 6.27 5.25 3.42
CA LEU A 64 5.15 5.59 2.53
C LEU A 64 5.62 6.03 1.15
N ASN A 65 6.69 6.83 1.07
CA ASN A 65 7.29 7.22 -0.21
C ASN A 65 7.83 5.99 -0.97
N ILE A 66 8.52 5.08 -0.28
CA ILE A 66 9.01 3.83 -0.88
C ILE A 66 7.84 2.97 -1.39
N LEU A 67 6.76 2.85 -0.61
CA LEU A 67 5.56 2.11 -1.00
C LEU A 67 4.90 2.71 -2.25
N SER A 68 4.73 4.04 -2.28
CA SER A 68 4.20 4.79 -3.42
C SER A 68 5.00 4.51 -4.70
N ARG A 69 6.32 4.65 -4.64
CA ARG A 69 7.21 4.38 -5.78
C ARG A 69 7.17 2.91 -6.21
N GLY A 70 7.02 1.98 -5.27
CA GLY A 70 6.86 0.55 -5.56
C GLY A 70 5.59 0.27 -6.36
N PHE A 71 4.48 0.86 -5.94
CA PHE A 71 3.20 0.78 -6.63
C PHE A 71 3.26 1.39 -8.04
N GLU A 72 3.87 2.56 -8.20
CA GLU A 72 4.10 3.18 -9.50
C GLU A 72 4.95 2.30 -10.43
N THR A 73 6.00 1.66 -9.90
CA THR A 73 6.87 0.74 -10.66
C THR A 73 6.09 -0.49 -11.16
N LEU A 74 5.15 -0.99 -10.36
CA LEU A 74 4.29 -2.11 -10.73
C LEU A 74 3.13 -1.73 -11.67
N GLY A 75 2.97 -0.44 -11.99
CA GLY A 75 1.82 0.07 -12.76
C GLY A 75 0.50 -0.02 -11.98
N LEU A 76 0.59 -0.23 -10.67
CA LEU A 76 -0.54 -0.21 -9.74
C LEU A 76 -0.59 1.21 -9.18
N GLY A 77 -1.20 2.14 -9.92
CA GLY A 77 -1.38 3.50 -9.40
C GLY A 77 -2.07 3.45 -8.03
N GLN A 78 -1.58 4.26 -7.09
CA GLN A 78 -2.29 4.48 -5.84
C GLN A 78 -3.71 4.96 -6.16
N PHE A 79 -4.70 4.34 -5.51
CA PHE A 79 -6.09 4.76 -5.57
C PHE A 79 -6.11 6.21 -5.07
N GLU A 80 -6.26 7.19 -5.97
CA GLU A 80 -6.72 8.53 -5.59
C GLU A 80 -7.91 8.30 -4.69
N ALA A 81 -7.86 8.80 -3.45
CA ALA A 81 -8.81 8.52 -2.38
C ALA A 81 -10.24 8.37 -2.90
N VAL A 82 -10.63 7.15 -3.28
CA VAL A 82 -12.00 6.85 -3.58
C VAL A 82 -12.64 6.93 -2.22
N THR A 83 -13.47 7.96 -2.09
CA THR A 83 -14.47 8.09 -1.04
C THR A 83 -14.93 6.68 -0.67
N PRO A 84 -14.74 6.20 0.57
CA PRO A 84 -15.16 4.86 0.91
C PRO A 84 -16.63 4.78 0.52
N VAL A 85 -16.97 3.87 -0.41
CA VAL A 85 -18.37 3.52 -0.63
C VAL A 85 -18.88 3.19 0.77
N GLU A 86 -19.81 4.00 1.25
CA GLU A 86 -20.36 3.85 2.58
C GLU A 86 -20.93 2.44 2.67
N THR A 87 -20.16 1.57 3.31
CA THR A 87 -20.58 0.22 3.58
C THR A 87 -21.52 0.36 4.75
N THR A 88 -22.79 0.57 4.45
CA THR A 88 -23.86 0.62 5.45
C THR A 88 -23.83 -0.70 6.21
N LEU A 89 -23.36 -0.66 7.45
CA LEU A 89 -23.46 -1.80 8.36
C LEU A 89 -24.95 -2.04 8.64
N PRO A 90 -25.46 -3.27 8.51
CA PRO A 90 -26.83 -3.57 8.90
C PRO A 90 -26.97 -3.34 10.41
N LEU A 91 -27.81 -2.39 10.79
CA LEU A 91 -28.27 -2.24 12.17
C LEU A 91 -29.08 -3.49 12.54
N PHE A 92 -28.48 -4.37 13.34
CA PHE A 92 -29.21 -5.43 14.00
C PHE A 92 -30.16 -4.80 15.04
N ILE A 93 -31.47 -4.82 14.76
CA ILE A 93 -32.47 -4.66 15.81
C ILE A 93 -32.46 -5.97 16.59
N SER A 94 -31.86 -5.95 17.78
CA SER A 94 -31.97 -7.05 18.75
C SER A 94 -33.41 -7.13 19.25
N SER A 95 -34.20 -7.99 18.63
CA SER A 95 -35.35 -8.63 19.30
C SER A 95 -35.35 -10.09 18.89
N GLY A 96 -35.01 -10.95 19.85
CA GLY A 96 -34.73 -12.36 19.62
C GLY A 96 -35.84 -13.11 18.88
N SER A 97 -35.55 -13.51 17.65
CA SER A 97 -35.92 -14.79 17.08
C SER A 97 -34.78 -15.22 16.15
N CYS A 98 -34.48 -16.52 16.16
CA CYS A 98 -33.43 -17.12 15.36
C CYS A 98 -33.86 -17.12 13.90
N ASP A 99 -33.19 -16.34 13.05
CA ASP A 99 -33.50 -16.36 11.62
C ASP A 99 -32.22 -16.50 10.77
N VAL A 100 -32.31 -17.50 9.89
CA VAL A 100 -31.34 -17.99 8.93
C VAL A 100 -30.76 -16.85 8.08
N VAL A 101 -29.44 -16.82 7.93
CA VAL A 101 -28.76 -15.89 7.01
C VAL A 101 -28.96 -16.40 5.57
N ASP A 102 -29.72 -15.67 4.76
CA ASP A 102 -29.87 -15.94 3.31
C ASP A 102 -28.54 -15.66 2.59
N GLY A 103 -27.88 -16.72 2.15
CA GLY A 103 -26.57 -16.69 1.49
C GLY A 103 -26.61 -16.20 0.04
N LYS A 104 -27.24 -15.06 -0.24
CA LYS A 104 -27.33 -14.54 -1.60
C LYS A 104 -26.36 -13.39 -1.86
N ARG A 105 -25.32 -13.79 -2.60
CA ARG A 105 -24.48 -12.99 -3.50
C ARG A 105 -23.36 -12.19 -2.84
N VAL A 106 -22.31 -12.92 -2.45
CA VAL A 106 -20.96 -12.35 -2.44
C VAL A 106 -20.59 -12.05 -3.90
N ILE A 107 -20.37 -10.79 -4.22
CA ILE A 107 -19.70 -10.41 -5.47
C ILE A 107 -18.22 -10.48 -5.14
N GLU A 108 -17.53 -11.51 -5.63
CA GLU A 108 -16.07 -11.52 -5.69
C GLU A 108 -15.67 -10.35 -6.58
N ALA A 109 -15.29 -9.22 -5.97
CA ALA A 109 -14.46 -8.25 -6.66
C ALA A 109 -13.11 -8.94 -6.86
N GLY A 110 -12.95 -9.58 -8.02
CA GLY A 110 -11.72 -10.26 -8.37
C GLY A 110 -10.53 -9.36 -8.09
N SER A 111 -9.53 -9.90 -7.41
CA SER A 111 -8.26 -9.21 -7.20
C SER A 111 -7.71 -8.77 -8.56
N LEU A 112 -7.20 -7.53 -8.65
CA LEU A 112 -6.48 -7.04 -9.84
C LEU A 112 -5.10 -7.71 -9.90
N THR A 113 -5.09 -9.04 -10.04
CA THR A 113 -3.86 -9.80 -10.25
C THR A 113 -3.43 -9.68 -11.70
N LEU A 114 -2.31 -8.99 -11.89
CA LEU A 114 -1.17 -9.38 -12.72
C LEU A 114 -1.54 -10.02 -14.08
N LYS A 115 -1.34 -9.26 -15.17
CA LYS A 115 -1.24 -9.85 -16.52
C LYS A 115 0.04 -10.69 -16.61
N GLU A 116 -0.02 -11.95 -16.22
CA GLU A 116 1.00 -12.93 -16.61
C GLU A 116 1.03 -12.99 -18.15
N ARG A 117 2.23 -12.81 -18.73
CA ARG A 117 2.48 -13.19 -20.12
C ARG A 117 2.69 -14.69 -20.16
N THR A 118 1.73 -15.41 -20.74
CA THR A 118 1.90 -16.82 -21.12
C THR A 118 3.07 -16.93 -22.10
N ALA A 119 4.20 -17.48 -21.66
CA ALA A 119 5.24 -17.95 -22.56
C ALA A 119 4.72 -19.22 -23.25
N GLN A 120 4.40 -19.10 -24.54
CA GLN A 120 3.98 -20.22 -25.36
C GLN A 120 5.19 -21.11 -25.64
N ALA A 121 5.17 -22.32 -25.09
CA ALA A 121 6.04 -23.41 -25.49
C ALA A 121 5.62 -23.89 -26.89
N VAL A 122 6.55 -23.93 -27.84
CA VAL A 122 6.47 -24.78 -29.03
C VAL A 122 7.86 -25.37 -29.25
N SER A 123 7.95 -26.69 -29.09
CA SER A 123 9.02 -27.53 -29.60
C SER A 123 8.49 -28.21 -30.85
N GLU A 124 9.19 -28.04 -31.97
CA GLU A 124 9.57 -29.06 -32.98
C GLU A 124 10.49 -28.40 -34.00
#